data_AF-A0A1C4TFB2-F1
#
_entry.id   AF-A0A1C4TFB2-F1
#
_cell.length_a   1.000
_cell.length_b   1.000
_cell.length_c   1.000
_cell.angle_alpha   90.00
_cell.angle_beta   90.00
_cell.angle_gamma   90.00
#
_symmetry.space_group_name_H-M   'P 1'
#
loop_
_entity.id
_entity.type
_entity.pdbx_description
1 polymer ?
#
loop_
_entity_poly.entity_id
_entity_poly.type
_entity_poly.pdbx_seq_one_letter_code
_entity_poly.pdbx_strand_id
1 'polypeptide(L)'
;MTGADYLLPLRTKLRSMRTESFGADPAGARMERIRRSPHFVDGAFQNPVGARIRPSGSTVEFAKTYFQKEQRALRTPNGAVPVHPTTLADLAAPPVSGLRLTWMGHSSVLAEIDGRRILFDPVWGERCSPFPFAGPKRLHPPRCRWPRSDPSTSS
;
A
#
# COMPACT_ATOMS: atom_id res chain seq x y z
N MET A 1 16.11 -39.97 -21.33
CA MET A 1 14.87 -39.22 -21.03
C MET A 1 14.29 -39.77 -19.73
N THR A 2 14.43 -39.02 -18.64
CA THR A 2 13.66 -39.27 -17.41
C THR A 2 13.48 -37.92 -16.75
N GLY A 3 12.29 -37.36 -16.94
CA GLY A 3 11.90 -36.05 -16.43
C GLY A 3 11.78 -36.09 -14.92
N ALA A 4 12.68 -35.40 -14.24
CA ALA A 4 12.43 -34.94 -12.88
C ALA A 4 11.60 -33.67 -13.00
N ASP A 5 10.28 -33.81 -12.92
CA ASP A 5 9.36 -32.69 -12.73
C ASP A 5 9.67 -32.05 -11.38
N TYR A 6 10.51 -31.01 -11.42
CA TYR A 6 10.76 -30.16 -10.27
C TYR A 6 9.46 -29.43 -9.91
N LEU A 7 8.71 -29.98 -8.96
CA LEU A 7 7.71 -29.21 -8.22
C LEU A 7 8.45 -28.11 -7.47
N LEU A 8 8.53 -26.93 -8.09
CA LEU A 8 9.05 -25.73 -7.45
C LEU A 8 8.34 -25.54 -6.10
N PRO A 9 9.08 -25.41 -4.98
CA PRO A 9 8.48 -25.31 -3.66
C PRO A 9 7.44 -24.18 -3.61
N LEU A 10 6.39 -24.36 -2.81
CA LEU A 10 5.25 -23.43 -2.67
C LEU A 10 5.66 -21.96 -2.49
N ARG A 11 6.81 -21.71 -1.84
CA ARG A 11 7.41 -20.39 -1.67
C ARG A 11 7.81 -19.73 -2.98
N THR A 12 8.21 -20.50 -4.00
CA THR A 12 8.62 -20.02 -5.32
C THR A 12 7.42 -19.70 -6.21
N LYS A 13 6.33 -20.48 -6.14
CA LYS A 13 5.06 -20.14 -6.82
C LYS A 13 4.39 -18.88 -6.25
N LEU A 14 4.52 -18.64 -4.94
CA LEU A 14 4.06 -17.40 -4.33
C LEU A 14 4.89 -16.17 -4.75
N ARG A 15 6.18 -16.34 -5.08
CA ARG A 15 7.03 -15.27 -5.59
C ARG A 15 6.65 -14.81 -7.00
N SER A 16 6.19 -15.69 -7.88
CA SER A 16 5.78 -15.32 -9.24
C SER A 16 4.46 -14.52 -9.29
N MET A 17 3.69 -14.51 -8.20
CA MET A 17 2.47 -13.70 -8.05
C MET A 17 2.73 -12.32 -7.41
N ARG A 18 4.00 -11.94 -7.19
CA ARG A 18 4.40 -10.71 -6.52
C ARG A 18 4.35 -9.53 -7.49
N THR A 19 3.48 -8.56 -7.22
CA THR A 19 3.43 -7.29 -7.95
C THR A 19 4.53 -6.33 -7.49
N GLU A 20 4.82 -5.29 -8.29
CA GLU A 20 5.80 -4.24 -7.95
C GLU A 20 5.55 -3.61 -6.57
N SER A 21 4.29 -3.55 -6.13
CA SER A 21 3.89 -3.00 -4.83
C SER A 21 4.50 -3.74 -3.64
N PHE A 22 4.95 -4.98 -3.80
CA PHE A 22 5.67 -5.72 -2.75
C PHE A 22 7.18 -5.43 -2.73
N GLY A 23 7.68 -4.61 -3.66
CA GLY A 23 9.08 -4.25 -3.79
C GLY A 23 9.99 -5.39 -4.24
N ALA A 24 11.28 -5.10 -4.34
CA ALA A 24 12.30 -6.04 -4.79
C ALA A 24 12.83 -6.95 -3.68
N ASP A 25 13.35 -8.11 -4.09
CA ASP A 25 14.10 -9.00 -3.20
C ASP A 25 15.36 -8.29 -2.68
N PRO A 26 15.70 -8.44 -1.39
CA PRO A 26 16.93 -7.88 -0.86
C PRO A 26 18.15 -8.55 -1.48
N ALA A 27 19.11 -7.75 -1.94
CA ALA A 27 20.38 -8.20 -2.51
C ALA A 27 21.55 -7.34 -1.99
N GLY A 28 22.78 -7.82 -2.20
CA GLY A 28 24.02 -7.12 -1.83
C GLY A 28 24.05 -6.62 -0.38
N ALA A 29 24.52 -5.39 -0.19
CA ALA A 29 24.64 -4.75 1.13
C ALA A 29 23.32 -4.70 1.92
N ARG A 30 22.16 -4.64 1.25
CA ARG A 30 20.84 -4.70 1.91
C ARG A 30 20.62 -6.08 2.54
N MET A 31 20.97 -7.16 1.82
CA MET A 31 20.83 -8.51 2.33
C MET A 31 21.81 -8.80 3.47
N GLU A 32 23.05 -8.33 3.36
CA GLU A 32 24.04 -8.43 4.45
C GLU A 32 23.59 -7.73 5.72
N ARG A 33 22.99 -6.54 5.59
CA ARG A 33 22.39 -5.84 6.72
C ARG A 33 21.23 -6.62 7.35
N ILE A 34 20.38 -7.26 6.55
CA ILE A 34 19.29 -8.11 7.03
C ILE A 34 19.85 -9.31 7.82
N ARG A 35 20.87 -10.01 7.29
CA ARG A 35 21.49 -11.16 7.95
C ARG A 35 22.17 -10.83 9.28
N ARG A 36 22.67 -9.60 9.44
CA ARG A 36 23.25 -9.12 10.70
C ARG A 36 22.21 -8.72 11.75
N SER A 37 20.93 -8.69 11.41
CA SER A 37 19.88 -8.34 12.37
C SER A 37 19.69 -9.48 13.39
N PRO A 38 19.60 -9.19 14.69
CA PRO A 38 19.26 -10.20 15.70
C PRO A 38 17.85 -10.77 15.51
N HIS A 39 17.00 -10.09 14.73
CA HIS A 39 15.65 -10.52 14.40
C HIS A 39 15.58 -11.38 13.13
N PHE A 40 16.71 -11.64 12.47
CA PHE A 40 16.75 -12.52 11.30
C PHE A 40 17.22 -13.92 11.71
N VAL A 41 16.25 -14.81 11.95
CA VAL A 41 16.47 -16.17 12.48
C VAL A 41 15.90 -17.18 11.49
N ASP A 42 16.64 -18.26 11.21
CA ASP A 42 16.25 -19.34 10.29
C ASP A 42 15.81 -18.86 8.89
N GLY A 43 16.46 -17.81 8.38
CA GLY A 43 16.22 -17.29 7.03
C GLY A 43 14.95 -16.44 6.90
N ALA A 44 14.32 -16.02 8.01
CA ALA A 44 13.19 -15.10 8.02
C ALA A 44 13.35 -14.02 9.10
N PHE A 45 12.74 -12.85 8.86
CA PHE A 45 12.64 -11.81 9.87
C PHE A 45 11.52 -12.16 10.86
N GLN A 46 11.82 -12.12 12.15
CA GLN A 46 10.89 -12.37 13.24
C GLN A 46 10.62 -11.05 13.99
N ASN A 47 9.37 -10.58 13.97
CA ASN A 47 9.00 -9.37 14.69
C ASN A 47 9.10 -9.61 16.21
N PRO A 48 9.78 -8.74 16.97
CA PRO A 48 9.90 -8.89 18.43
C PRO A 48 8.56 -8.75 19.15
N VAL A 49 7.63 -7.97 18.57
CA VAL A 49 6.24 -7.88 19.03
C VAL A 49 5.38 -8.79 18.16
N GLY A 50 4.69 -9.73 18.81
CA GLY A 50 3.75 -10.61 18.14
C GLY A 50 2.62 -9.82 17.49
N ALA A 51 2.64 -9.69 16.17
CA ALA A 51 1.51 -9.15 15.42
C ALA A 51 0.49 -10.26 15.20
N ARG A 52 -0.70 -10.14 15.81
CA ARG A 52 -1.85 -10.97 15.41
C ARG A 52 -2.36 -10.48 14.05
N ILE A 53 -1.81 -11.05 12.98
CA ILE A 53 -2.19 -10.71 11.60
C ILE A 53 -3.43 -11.52 11.17
N ARG A 54 -3.72 -12.64 11.85
CA ARG A 54 -4.95 -13.39 11.65
C ARG A 54 -5.98 -12.98 12.70
N PRO A 55 -7.14 -12.45 12.29
CA PRO A 55 -8.24 -12.30 13.22
C PRO A 55 -8.71 -13.71 13.63
N SER A 56 -9.22 -13.85 14.86
CA SER A 56 -9.75 -15.12 15.35
C SER A 56 -10.94 -15.54 14.46
N GLY A 57 -10.76 -16.58 13.66
CA GLY A 57 -11.79 -17.06 12.72
C GLY A 57 -11.20 -17.99 11.66
N SER A 58 -12.06 -18.77 11.03
CA SER A 58 -11.64 -19.64 9.92
C SER A 58 -11.40 -18.83 8.64
N THR A 59 -10.49 -19.26 7.78
CA THR A 59 -10.26 -18.66 6.44
C THR A 59 -11.55 -18.61 5.61
N VAL A 60 -12.47 -19.54 5.84
CA VAL A 60 -13.78 -19.63 5.17
C VAL A 60 -14.72 -18.51 5.63
N GLU A 61 -14.75 -18.18 6.92
CA GLU A 61 -15.55 -17.06 7.42
C GLU A 61 -15.09 -15.72 6.85
N PHE A 62 -13.78 -15.49 6.75
CA PHE A 62 -13.26 -14.28 6.11
C PHE A 62 -13.60 -14.19 4.63
N ALA A 63 -13.54 -15.32 3.91
CA ALA A 63 -13.99 -15.36 2.53
C ALA A 63 -15.47 -14.96 2.43
N LYS A 64 -16.34 -15.49 3.30
CA LYS A 64 -17.77 -15.11 3.35
C LYS A 64 -17.94 -13.61 3.58
N THR A 65 -17.26 -13.00 4.55
CA THR A 65 -17.28 -11.53 4.81
C THR A 65 -16.82 -10.71 3.59
N TYR A 66 -15.92 -11.25 2.78
CA TYR A 66 -15.43 -10.58 1.58
C TYR A 66 -16.38 -10.71 0.38
N PHE A 67 -17.12 -11.83 0.30
CA PHE A 67 -18.05 -12.15 -0.79
C PHE A 67 -19.52 -11.81 -0.48
N GLN A 68 -19.88 -11.54 0.78
CA GLN A 68 -21.22 -11.10 1.17
C GLN A 68 -21.51 -9.69 0.63
N LYS A 69 -22.39 -9.62 -0.37
CA LYS A 69 -22.78 -8.38 -1.06
C LYS A 69 -23.43 -7.36 -0.13
N GLU A 70 -24.20 -7.81 0.85
CA GLU A 70 -24.88 -6.96 1.84
C GLU A 70 -23.88 -6.15 2.67
N GLN A 71 -22.80 -6.78 3.15
CA GLN A 71 -21.74 -6.08 3.88
C GLN A 71 -20.95 -5.10 2.99
N ARG A 72 -20.90 -5.35 1.67
CA ARG A 72 -20.31 -4.42 0.70
C ARG A 72 -21.15 -3.16 0.51
N ALA A 73 -22.48 -3.28 0.55
CA ALA A 73 -23.38 -2.13 0.44
C ALA A 73 -23.16 -1.15 1.61
N LEU A 74 -22.93 -1.66 2.82
CA LEU A 74 -22.62 -0.85 4.01
C LEU A 74 -21.28 -0.11 3.95
N ARG A 75 -20.37 -0.48 3.04
CA ARG A 75 -19.05 0.18 2.88
C ARG A 75 -19.09 1.35 1.90
N THR A 76 -20.26 1.63 1.32
CA THR A 76 -20.45 2.73 0.37
C THR A 76 -21.36 3.78 1.02
N PRO A 77 -20.97 5.06 1.01
CA PRO A 77 -21.85 6.12 1.49
C PRO A 77 -23.18 6.15 0.71
N ASN A 78 -24.29 6.41 1.40
CA ASN A 78 -25.62 6.53 0.79
C ASN A 78 -25.79 7.81 -0.07
N GLY A 79 -24.81 8.71 -0.06
CA GLY A 79 -24.83 9.96 -0.82
C GLY A 79 -23.43 10.41 -1.20
N ALA A 80 -23.34 11.44 -2.05
CA ALA A 80 -22.07 12.00 -2.44
C ALA A 80 -21.36 12.60 -1.22
N VAL A 81 -20.15 12.13 -0.93
CA VAL A 81 -19.31 12.76 0.10
C VAL A 81 -18.79 14.08 -0.47
N PRO A 82 -18.99 15.22 0.21
CA PRO A 82 -18.47 16.50 -0.25
C PRO A 82 -16.94 16.44 -0.38
N VAL A 83 -16.43 16.86 -1.54
CA VAL A 83 -15.00 16.91 -1.83
C VAL A 83 -14.61 18.36 -2.03
N HIS A 84 -13.77 18.89 -1.14
CA HIS A 84 -13.16 20.20 -1.37
C HIS A 84 -12.08 20.09 -2.46
N PRO A 85 -12.19 20.79 -3.60
CA PRO A 85 -11.15 20.78 -4.62
C PRO A 85 -9.95 21.58 -4.10
N THR A 86 -8.94 20.90 -3.55
CA THR A 86 -7.66 21.54 -3.24
C THR A 86 -6.84 21.56 -4.52
N THR A 87 -6.60 22.76 -5.04
CA THR A 87 -5.82 22.99 -6.26
C THR A 87 -4.34 23.16 -5.92
N LEU A 88 -3.48 23.05 -6.94
CA LEU A 88 -2.06 23.39 -6.79
C LEU A 88 -1.85 24.87 -6.45
N ALA A 89 -2.75 25.75 -6.89
CA ALA A 89 -2.71 27.17 -6.55
C ALA A 89 -2.94 27.39 -5.05
N ASP A 90 -3.88 26.66 -4.45
CA ASP A 90 -4.12 26.72 -3.00
C ASP A 90 -2.88 26.29 -2.21
N LEU A 91 -2.15 25.29 -2.74
CA LEU A 91 -0.91 24.80 -2.18
C LEU A 91 0.31 25.64 -2.56
N ALA A 92 0.21 26.61 -3.47
CA ALA A 92 1.35 27.44 -3.86
C ALA A 92 1.71 28.46 -2.77
N ALA A 93 0.71 28.99 -2.07
CA ALA A 93 0.92 29.89 -0.95
C ALA A 93 1.25 29.10 0.34
N PRO A 94 2.22 29.56 1.14
CA PRO A 94 2.48 29.00 2.47
C PRO A 94 1.30 29.27 3.41
N PRO A 95 1.05 28.40 4.40
CA PRO A 95 -0.02 28.61 5.36
C PRO A 95 0.26 29.83 6.23
N VAL A 96 -0.76 30.68 6.42
CA VAL A 96 -0.67 31.93 7.21
C VAL A 96 -0.24 31.66 8.66
N SER A 97 -0.71 30.56 9.24
CA SER A 97 -0.40 30.14 10.61
C SER A 97 0.92 29.37 10.75
N GLY A 98 1.62 29.09 9.64
CA GLY A 98 2.78 28.18 9.63
C GLY A 98 2.40 26.69 9.63
N LEU A 99 1.12 26.34 9.80
CA LEU A 99 0.62 24.96 9.81
C LEU A 99 -0.60 24.78 8.92
N ARG A 100 -0.54 23.85 7.96
CA ARG A 100 -1.71 23.38 7.20
C ARG A 100 -1.66 21.88 7.00
N LEU A 101 -2.78 21.22 7.31
CA LEU A 101 -2.99 19.80 7.02
C LEU A 101 -4.03 19.67 5.91
N THR A 102 -3.65 19.02 4.82
CA THR A 102 -4.55 18.74 3.70
C THR A 102 -4.75 17.25 3.59
N TRP A 103 -5.99 16.79 3.82
CA TRP A 103 -6.35 15.39 3.65
C TRP A 103 -6.54 15.04 2.18
N MET A 104 -5.65 14.20 1.64
CA MET A 104 -5.60 13.83 0.22
C MET A 104 -6.50 12.62 -0.11
N GLY A 105 -7.12 12.03 0.90
CA GLY A 105 -7.98 10.84 0.82
C GLY A 105 -7.28 9.57 1.34
N HIS A 106 -8.05 8.55 1.72
CA HIS A 106 -7.54 7.37 2.45
C HIS A 106 -6.78 7.80 3.72
N SER A 107 -5.55 7.35 3.89
CA SER A 107 -4.62 7.73 4.96
C SER A 107 -3.60 8.78 4.50
N SER A 108 -3.73 9.30 3.26
CA SER A 108 -2.78 10.24 2.71
C SER A 108 -3.04 11.66 3.22
N VAL A 109 -2.02 12.27 3.84
CA VAL A 109 -2.08 13.63 4.37
C VAL A 109 -0.85 14.39 3.92
N LEU A 110 -1.05 15.60 3.38
CA LEU A 110 0.01 16.58 3.17
C LEU A 110 0.04 17.52 4.38
N ALA A 111 1.14 17.48 5.12
CA ALA A 111 1.39 18.40 6.23
C ALA A 111 2.40 19.47 5.80
N GLU A 112 2.03 20.72 5.99
CA GLU A 112 2.90 21.88 5.81
C GLU A 112 3.13 22.49 7.18
N ILE A 113 4.37 22.44 7.67
CA ILE A 113 4.76 22.87 9.02
C ILE A 113 6.05 23.67 8.93
N ASP A 114 6.03 24.93 9.37
CA ASP A 114 7.20 25.82 9.40
C ASP A 114 7.97 25.87 8.06
N GLY A 115 7.22 25.97 6.95
CA GLY A 115 7.75 26.01 5.59
C GLY A 115 8.21 24.66 5.03
N ARG A 116 8.12 23.57 5.80
CA ARG A 116 8.43 22.20 5.35
C ARG A 116 7.17 21.50 4.88
N ARG A 117 7.32 20.60 3.91
CA ARG A 117 6.23 19.75 3.41
C ARG A 117 6.54 18.28 3.64
N ILE A 118 5.63 17.59 4.33
CA ILE A 118 5.73 16.17 4.62
C ILE A 118 4.46 15.49 4.10
N LEU A 119 4.66 14.39 3.40
CA LEU A 119 3.59 13.62 2.81
C LEU A 119 3.52 12.25 3.49
N PHE A 120 2.41 12.00 4.17
CA PHE A 120 2.15 10.75 4.88
C PHE A 120 1.39 9.77 3.99
N ASP A 121 1.76 8.50 4.07
CA ASP A 121 1.13 7.34 3.40
C ASP A 121 0.57 7.64 2.01
N PRO A 122 1.44 7.94 1.03
CA PRO A 122 1.01 8.27 -0.32
C PRO A 122 0.27 7.12 -1.01
N VAL A 123 -1.05 7.27 -1.19
CA VAL A 123 -1.88 6.32 -1.94
C VAL A 123 -2.57 7.09 -3.05
N TRP A 124 -2.14 6.89 -4.29
CA TRP A 124 -2.75 7.47 -5.51
C TRP A 124 -3.43 6.46 -6.42
N GLY A 125 -3.30 5.17 -6.13
CA GLY A 125 -3.96 4.11 -6.88
C GLY A 125 -5.49 4.21 -6.80
N GLU A 126 -6.14 3.64 -7.81
CA GLU A 126 -7.61 3.44 -7.80
C GLU A 126 -8.04 2.46 -6.71
N ARG A 127 -7.17 1.54 -6.30
CA ARG A 127 -7.41 0.56 -5.25
C ARG A 127 -6.32 0.64 -4.19
N CYS A 128 -6.71 0.49 -2.93
CA CYS A 128 -5.75 0.25 -1.85
C CYS A 128 -5.44 -1.26 -1.80
N SER A 129 -4.68 -1.73 -2.78
CA SER A 129 -4.36 -3.14 -2.98
C SER A 129 -3.07 -3.30 -3.78
N PRO A 130 -2.26 -4.33 -3.50
CA PRO A 130 -1.14 -4.68 -4.35
C PRO A 130 -1.58 -5.28 -5.70
N PHE A 131 -2.85 -5.66 -5.85
CA PHE A 131 -3.41 -6.23 -7.09
C PHE A 131 -4.32 -5.21 -7.79
N PRO A 132 -4.25 -5.09 -9.13
CA PRO A 132 -5.06 -4.12 -9.87
C PRO A 132 -6.55 -4.49 -9.92
N PHE A 133 -6.89 -5.77 -9.81
CA PHE A 133 -8.26 -6.30 -9.96
C PHE A 133 -8.97 -6.56 -8.62
N ALA A 134 -8.23 -6.70 -7.52
CA ALA A 134 -8.77 -7.07 -6.22
C ALA A 134 -8.53 -5.96 -5.19
N GLY A 135 -9.35 -5.90 -4.14
CA GLY A 135 -9.23 -4.90 -3.07
C GLY A 135 -10.20 -3.71 -3.17
N PRO A 136 -10.32 -2.93 -2.08
CA PRO A 136 -11.24 -1.80 -2.02
C PRO A 136 -10.89 -0.75 -3.06
N LYS A 137 -11.89 -0.36 -3.86
CA LYS A 137 -11.77 0.75 -4.81
C LYS A 137 -11.98 2.06 -4.05
N ARG A 138 -11.23 3.09 -4.43
CA ARG A 138 -11.40 4.45 -3.94
C ARG A 138 -12.79 4.97 -4.32
N LEU A 139 -13.41 5.72 -3.41
CA LEU A 139 -14.74 6.31 -3.58
C LEU A 139 -14.74 7.64 -4.38
N HIS A 140 -13.62 8.36 -4.37
CA HIS A 140 -13.45 9.66 -5.04
C HIS A 140 -12.19 9.64 -5.90
N PRO A 141 -12.06 10.44 -6.97
CA PRO A 141 -10.77 10.55 -7.66
C PRO A 141 -9.67 11.08 -6.72
N PRO A 142 -8.39 10.74 -6.97
CA PRO A 142 -7.29 11.33 -6.21
C PRO A 142 -7.24 12.86 -6.40
N ARG A 143 -7.02 13.61 -5.32
CA ARG A 143 -7.09 15.08 -5.33
C ARG A 143 -6.01 15.73 -6.18
N CYS A 144 -4.83 15.13 -6.23
CA CYS A 144 -3.78 15.47 -7.18
C CYS A 144 -3.29 14.20 -7.86
N ARG A 145 -2.87 14.29 -9.12
CA ARG A 145 -2.19 13.19 -9.80
C ARG A 145 -0.71 13.29 -9.48
N TRP A 146 -0.13 12.25 -8.89
CA TRP A 146 1.32 12.16 -8.80
C TRP A 146 1.91 12.07 -10.21
N PRO A 147 2.93 12.87 -10.58
CA PRO A 147 3.60 12.72 -11.86
C PRO A 147 4.19 11.31 -11.91
N ARG A 148 3.70 10.47 -12.82
CA ARG A 148 4.37 9.20 -13.10
C ARG A 148 5.74 9.57 -13.65
N SER A 149 6.80 9.05 -13.03
CA SER A 149 8.10 9.01 -13.68
C SER A 149 7.93 8.27 -15.00
N ASP A 150 8.20 8.95 -16.09
CA ASP A 150 8.15 8.38 -17.41
C ASP A 150 9.25 7.28 -17.46
N PRO A 151 8.92 6.02 -17.80
CA PRO A 151 9.92 4.94 -17.82
C PRO A 151 11.01 5.13 -18.88
N SER A 152 10.96 6.23 -19.64
CA SER A 152 11.90 6.61 -20.71
C SER A 152 13.20 7.27 -20.21
N THR A 153 13.31 7.62 -18.93
CA THR A 153 14.52 8.23 -18.36
C THR A 153 15.18 7.31 -17.33
N SER A 154 15.80 6.25 -17.84
CA SER A 154 16.85 5.51 -17.16
C SER A 154 17.87 5.15 -18.22
N SER A 155 18.86 6.04 -18.39
CA SER A 155 20.08 5.81 -19.16
C SER A 155 21.20 5.39 -18.20
#